data_AF-A0A5S9QQX8-F1
#
_entry.id   AF-A0A5S9QQX8-F1
#
_cell.length_a   1.000
_cell.length_b   1.000
_cell.length_c   1.000
_cell.angle_alpha   90.00
_cell.angle_beta   90.00
_cell.angle_gamma   90.00
#
_symmetry.space_group_name_H-M   'P 1'
#
loop_
_entity.id
_entity.type
_entity.pdbx_description
1 polymer ?
#
loop_
_entity_poly.entity_id
_entity_poly.type
_entity_poly.pdbx_seq_one_letter_code
_entity_poly.pdbx_strand_id
1 'polypeptide(L)' 'MYMAPITVETLFMQLGLPHSETDIARFIESHRLMKTEHLANAPFWSDAQRAFIRDAWQEDADWVQVIDELDAHLHG' A
#
# COMPACT_ATOMS: atom_id res chain seq x y z
N MET A 1 9.29 -6.75 23.70
CA MET A 1 8.65 -5.60 23.02
C MET A 1 7.97 -6.14 21.78
N TYR A 2 6.65 -6.11 21.70
CA TYR A 2 5.94 -6.52 20.49
C TYR A 2 6.05 -5.37 19.49
N MET A 3 6.88 -5.54 18.47
CA MET A 3 6.71 -4.76 17.24
C MET A 3 5.41 -5.29 16.61
N ALA A 4 4.48 -4.39 16.26
CA ALA A 4 3.29 -4.81 15.52
C ALA A 4 3.74 -5.49 14.21
N PRO A 5 3.11 -6.59 13.80
CA PRO A 5 3.49 -7.26 12.56
C PRO A 5 3.23 -6.33 11.37
N ILE A 6 4.16 -6.28 10.41
CA ILE A 6 3.95 -5.55 9.15
C ILE A 6 3.03 -6.39 8.27
N THR A 7 1.81 -5.91 8.13
CA THR A 7 0.73 -6.52 7.34
C THR A 7 0.02 -5.46 6.51
N VAL A 8 -0.76 -5.87 5.50
CA VAL A 8 -1.54 -4.95 4.67
C VAL A 8 -2.48 -4.09 5.53
N GLU A 9 -3.05 -4.65 6.60
CA GLU A 9 -3.83 -3.89 7.59
C GLU A 9 -3.01 -2.75 8.20
N THR A 10 -1.82 -3.03 8.72
CA THR A 10 -0.96 -1.99 9.32
C THR A 10 -0.46 -0.97 8.28
N LEU A 11 -0.29 -1.38 7.02
CA LEU A 11 0.03 -0.46 5.93
C LEU A 11 -1.13 0.50 5.68
N PHE A 12 -2.36 -0.01 5.63
CA PHE A 12 -3.55 0.83 5.46
C PHE A 12 -3.72 1.79 6.65
N MET A 13 -3.46 1.34 7.88
CA MET A 13 -3.42 2.22 9.05
C MET A 13 -2.39 3.34 8.88
N GLN A 14 -1.18 3.01 8.44
CA GLN A 14 -0.09 3.98 8.21
C GLN A 14 -0.42 4.97 7.09
N LEU A 15 -1.13 4.52 6.06
CA LEU A 15 -1.61 5.36 4.96
C LEU A 15 -2.87 6.17 5.32
N GLY A 16 -3.45 5.99 6.52
CA GLY A 16 -4.68 6.67 6.95
C GLY A 16 -5.94 6.18 6.23
N LEU A 17 -5.96 4.92 5.81
CA LEU A 17 -7.06 4.27 5.10
C LEU A 17 -7.88 3.38 6.04
N PRO A 18 -9.15 3.08 5.69
CA PRO A 18 -9.91 2.03 6.34
C PRO A 18 -9.20 0.68 6.18
N HIS A 19 -8.88 0.02 7.31
CA HIS A 19 -7.96 -1.12 7.36
C HIS A 19 -8.65 -2.43 7.76
N SER A 20 -9.99 -2.48 7.74
CA SER A 20 -10.68 -3.76 7.89
C SER A 20 -10.43 -4.65 6.67
N GLU A 21 -10.44 -5.97 6.86
CA GLU A 21 -10.30 -6.93 5.75
C GLU A 21 -11.28 -6.66 4.61
N THR A 22 -12.53 -6.28 4.94
CA THR A 22 -13.55 -5.94 3.95
C THR A 22 -13.22 -4.67 3.19
N ASP A 23 -12.68 -3.65 3.86
CA ASP A 23 -12.34 -2.39 3.20
C ASP A 23 -11.08 -2.53 2.32
N ILE A 24 -10.10 -3.33 2.76
CA ILE A 24 -8.91 -3.66 1.97
C ILE A 24 -9.31 -4.40 0.69
N ALA A 25 -10.17 -5.43 0.80
CA ALA A 25 -10.67 -6.16 -0.36
C ALA A 25 -11.40 -5.24 -1.35
N ARG A 26 -12.30 -4.37 -0.85
CA ARG A 26 -12.98 -3.36 -1.68
C ARG A 26 -12.02 -2.38 -2.33
N PHE A 27 -10.98 -1.95 -1.62
CA PHE A 27 -9.97 -1.06 -2.16
C PHE A 27 -9.27 -1.70 -3.35
N ILE A 28 -8.82 -2.95 -3.19
CA ILE A 28 -8.14 -3.71 -4.26
C ILE A 28 -9.05 -3.92 -5.48
N GLU A 29 -10.32 -4.22 -5.26
CA GLU A 29 -11.29 -4.40 -6.35
C GLU A 29 -11.59 -3.11 -7.11
N SER A 30 -11.62 -1.96 -6.42
CA SER A 30 -11.98 -0.66 -7.01
C SER A 30 -10.80 0.13 -7.58
N HIS A 31 -9.56 -0.20 -7.22
CA HIS A 31 -8.35 0.57 -7.57
C HIS A 31 -7.33 -0.22 -8.39
N ARG A 32 -7.80 -1.13 -9.25
CA ARG A 32 -6.93 -1.93 -10.13
C ARG A 32 -6.00 -1.04 -10.97
N LEU A 33 -4.76 -1.50 -11.09
CA LEU A 33 -3.71 -0.84 -11.87
C LEU A 33 -3.44 -1.60 -13.17
N MET A 34 -3.16 -0.87 -14.24
CA MET A 34 -2.63 -1.46 -15.47
C MET A 34 -1.18 -1.88 -15.26
N LYS A 35 -0.69 -2.91 -15.97
CA LYS A 35 0.69 -3.42 -15.87
C LYS A 35 1.81 -2.37 -16.06
N THR A 36 1.50 -1.22 -16.66
CA THR A 36 2.43 -0.12 -16.91
C THR A 36 2.38 0.97 -15.84
N GLU A 37 1.43 0.91 -14.92
CA GLU A 37 1.28 1.89 -13.85
C GLU A 37 2.11 1.48 -12.64
N HIS A 38 2.75 2.46 -12.00
CA HIS A 38 3.50 2.23 -10.77
C HIS A 38 2.64 2.61 -9.57
N LEU A 39 2.58 1.77 -8.53
CA LEU A 39 1.76 2.03 -7.34
C LEU A 39 1.95 3.43 -6.76
N ALA A 40 3.19 3.88 -6.55
CA ALA A 40 3.46 5.22 -6.02
C ALA A 40 2.85 6.35 -6.88
N ASN A 41 2.75 6.16 -8.19
CA ASN A 41 2.22 7.16 -9.10
C ASN A 41 0.71 7.07 -9.29
N ALA A 42 0.05 6.10 -8.66
CA ALA A 42 -1.38 5.90 -8.80
C ALA A 42 -2.17 7.16 -8.37
N PRO A 43 -3.28 7.46 -9.07
CA PRO A 43 -4.03 8.70 -8.85
C PRO A 43 -4.88 8.68 -7.57
N PHE A 44 -5.09 7.51 -6.96
CA PHE A 44 -5.88 7.36 -5.74
C PHE A 44 -5.11 7.72 -4.46
N TRP A 45 -3.80 7.94 -4.56
CA TRP A 45 -3.00 8.42 -3.43
C TRP A 45 -3.04 9.94 -3.31
N SER A 46 -3.14 10.40 -2.05
CA SER A 46 -2.72 11.75 -1.68
C SER A 46 -1.19 11.90 -1.78
N ASP A 47 -0.71 13.14 -1.83
CA ASP A 47 0.74 13.42 -1.90
C ASP A 47 1.52 12.82 -0.72
N ALA A 48 0.93 12.80 0.48
CA ALA A 48 1.56 12.22 1.66
C ALA A 48 1.67 10.68 1.58
N GLN A 49 0.63 10.00 1.10
CA GLN A 49 0.64 8.55 0.90
C GLN A 49 1.65 8.16 -0.18
N ARG A 50 1.67 8.91 -1.29
CA ARG A 50 2.66 8.75 -2.36
C ARG A 50 4.08 8.94 -1.84
N ALA A 51 4.33 9.98 -1.05
CA ALA A 51 5.64 10.23 -0.47
C ALA A 51 6.08 9.06 0.41
N PHE A 52 5.22 8.60 1.33
CA PHE A 52 5.50 7.45 2.18
C PHE A 52 5.89 6.19 1.39
N ILE A 53 5.11 5.84 0.35
CA ILE A 53 5.39 4.65 -0.48
C ILE A 53 6.73 4.78 -1.20
N ARG A 54 7.02 5.97 -1.75
CA ARG A 54 8.30 6.25 -2.41
C ARG A 54 9.47 6.17 -1.46
N ASP A 55 9.36 6.79 -0.29
CA ASP A 55 10.43 6.82 0.71
C ASP A 55 10.69 5.41 1.24
N ALA A 56 9.64 4.61 1.47
CA ALA A 56 9.79 3.21 1.88
C ALA A 56 10.64 2.40 0.89
N TRP A 57 10.38 2.51 -0.41
CA TRP A 57 11.20 1.85 -1.43
C TRP A 57 12.61 2.45 -1.55
N GLN A 58 12.75 3.77 -1.43
CA GLN A 58 14.06 4.43 -1.54
C GLN A 58 14.99 4.08 -0.38
N GLU A 59 14.43 3.89 0.81
CA GLU A 59 15.16 3.63 2.04
C GLU A 59 15.28 2.14 2.38
N ASP A 60 14.77 1.24 1.53
CA ASP A 60 14.67 -0.21 1.80
C ASP A 60 14.03 -0.48 3.18
N ALA A 61 12.94 0.25 3.46
CA ALA A 61 12.26 0.20 4.74
C ALA A 61 11.55 -1.13 4.95
N ASP A 62 11.23 -1.46 6.19
CA ASP A 62 10.50 -2.69 6.53
C ASP A 62 9.13 -2.81 5.82
N TRP A 63 8.58 -1.70 5.33
CA TRP A 63 7.32 -1.62 4.59
C TRP A 63 7.39 -2.12 3.14
N VAL A 64 8.58 -2.24 2.54
CA VAL A 64 8.74 -2.57 1.11
C VAL A 64 8.01 -3.87 0.76
N GLN A 65 8.20 -4.92 1.56
CA GLN A 65 7.60 -6.21 1.28
C GLN A 65 6.06 -6.17 1.21
N VAL A 66 5.42 -5.43 2.12
CA VAL A 66 3.95 -5.35 2.15
C VAL A 66 3.40 -4.36 1.11
N ILE A 67 4.18 -3.34 0.76
CA ILE A 67 3.86 -2.44 -0.35
C ILE A 67 3.89 -3.23 -1.68
N ASP A 68 4.89 -4.09 -1.87
CA ASP A 68 4.99 -4.96 -3.05
C ASP A 68 3.86 -6.00 -3.09
N GLU A 69 3.44 -6.54 -1.95
CA GLU A 69 2.26 -7.40 -1.83
C GLU A 69 0.98 -6.67 -2.28
N LEU A 70 0.77 -5.45 -1.80
CA LEU A 70 -0.36 -4.61 -2.21
C LEU A 70 -0.29 -4.30 -3.72
N ASP A 71 0.89 -3.96 -4.23
CA ASP A 71 1.10 -3.68 -5.66
C ASP A 71 0.72 -4.88 -6.53
N ALA A 72 1.16 -6.08 -6.16
CA ALA A 72 0.81 -7.32 -6.85
C ALA A 72 -0.71 -7.56 -6.83
N HIS A 73 -1.36 -7.32 -5.69
CA HIS A 73 -2.81 -7.46 -5.58
C HIS A 73 -3.58 -6.50 -6.48
N LEU A 74 -3.08 -5.28 -6.68
CA LEU A 74 -3.73 -4.28 -7.54
C LEU A 74 -3.53 -4.55 -9.03
N HIS A 75 -2.42 -5.21 -9.39
CA HIS A 75 -2.07 -5.52 -10.77
C HIS A 75 -2.73 -6.76 -11.37
N GLY A 76 -3.31 -7.66 -10.55
CA GLY A 76 -4.26 -8.71 -10.96
C GLY A 76 -3.80 -9.64 -12.10
#